data_AF-A0A527ZIA8-F1
#
_entry.id   AF-A0A527ZIA8-F1
#
_cell.length_a   1.000
_cell.length_b   1.000
_cell.length_c   1.000
_cell.angle_alpha   90.00
_cell.angle_beta   90.00
_cell.angle_gamma   90.00
#
_symmetry.space_group_name_H-M   'P 1'
#
loop_
_entity.id
_entity.type
_entity.pdbx_description
1 polymer ?
#
loop_
_entity_poly.entity_id
_entity_poly.type
_entity_poly.pdbx_seq_one_letter_code
_entity_poly.pdbx_strand_id
1 'polypeptide(L)'
;MFQTFDSAGDPTVAKPRVALLRQWLAANGLDGFIVPRADEHQGEYVADRSARLKWLTGFSGSAGVAIVLGDRAFMFVDGRYTLQVRQEVDLDIFLIESLVDNPPATWIKDNLGKG
;
A
#
# COMPACT_ATOMS: atom_id res chain seq x y z
N MET A 1 -25.09 -2.14 -24.03
CA MET A 1 -24.21 -2.32 -22.86
C MET A 1 -23.02 -1.42 -23.11
N PHE A 2 -22.85 -0.35 -22.33
CA PHE A 2 -21.73 0.57 -22.49
C PHE A 2 -20.61 0.14 -21.54
N GLN A 3 -19.38 0.03 -22.07
CA GLN A 3 -18.20 -0.23 -21.27
C GLN A 3 -17.82 1.08 -20.56
N THR A 4 -17.77 1.07 -19.22
CA THR A 4 -17.23 2.18 -18.44
C THR A 4 -15.70 2.03 -18.35
N PHE A 5 -15.00 3.16 -18.39
CA PHE A 5 -13.54 3.24 -18.23
C PHE A 5 -13.15 3.82 -16.87
N ASP A 6 -14.06 3.74 -15.89
CA ASP A 6 -13.83 4.26 -14.55
C ASP A 6 -12.67 3.50 -13.90
N SER A 7 -11.68 4.23 -13.39
CA SER A 7 -10.58 3.62 -12.63
C SER A 7 -11.13 3.03 -11.35
N ALA A 8 -10.74 1.79 -11.05
CA ALA A 8 -11.11 1.14 -9.80
C ALA A 8 -10.33 1.69 -8.60
N GLY A 9 -9.33 2.56 -8.82
CA GLY A 9 -8.53 3.20 -7.78
C GLY A 9 -9.00 4.61 -7.43
N ASP A 10 -8.52 5.11 -6.29
CA ASP A 10 -8.84 6.46 -5.79
C ASP A 10 -7.70 7.00 -4.92
N PRO A 11 -6.85 7.91 -5.43
CA PRO A 11 -5.74 8.45 -4.64
C PRO A 11 -6.22 9.30 -3.46
N THR A 12 -7.42 9.86 -3.49
CA THR A 12 -7.87 10.84 -2.49
C THR A 12 -8.13 10.24 -1.11
N VAL A 13 -8.26 8.91 -1.03
CA VAL A 13 -8.61 8.21 0.21
C VAL A 13 -7.44 8.02 1.17
N ALA A 14 -6.21 8.08 0.67
CA ALA A 14 -5.02 7.69 1.41
C ALA A 14 -4.77 8.59 2.63
N LYS A 15 -4.77 9.92 2.41
CA LYS A 15 -4.41 10.91 3.42
C LYS A 15 -5.16 10.76 4.76
N PRO A 16 -6.51 10.72 4.82
CA PRO A 16 -7.22 10.55 6.10
C PRO A 16 -7.00 9.16 6.72
N ARG A 17 -6.89 8.10 5.90
CA ARG A 17 -6.74 6.72 6.39
C ARG A 17 -5.35 6.47 6.98
N VAL A 18 -4.30 6.95 6.31
CA VAL A 18 -2.92 6.87 6.79
C VAL A 18 -2.72 7.70 8.07
N ALA A 19 -3.37 8.86 8.18
CA ALA A 19 -3.32 9.66 9.41
C ALA A 19 -3.89 8.88 10.61
N LEU A 20 -5.03 8.20 10.44
CA LEU A 20 -5.63 7.37 11.50
C LEU A 20 -4.75 6.17 11.85
N LEU A 21 -4.15 5.51 10.85
CA LEU A 21 -3.23 4.40 11.08
C LEU A 21 -2.00 4.85 11.88
N ARG A 22 -1.40 6.01 11.55
CA ARG A 22 -0.26 6.57 12.29
C ARG A 22 -0.60 6.90 13.74
N GLN A 23 -1.77 7.48 13.99
CA GLN A 23 -2.25 7.72 15.35
C GLN A 23 -2.36 6.41 16.14
N TRP A 24 -2.92 5.38 15.51
CA TRP A 24 -3.04 4.06 16.13
C TRP A 24 -1.67 3.42 16.40
N LEU A 25 -0.71 3.51 15.48
CA LEU A 25 0.66 3.02 15.67
C LEU A 25 1.34 3.70 16.86
N ALA A 26 1.27 5.03 16.93
CA ALA A 26 1.83 5.81 18.02
C ALA A 26 1.20 5.43 19.38
N ALA A 27 -0.11 5.24 19.44
CA ALA A 27 -0.82 4.84 20.65
C ALA A 27 -0.42 3.42 21.14
N ASN A 28 0.11 2.57 20.26
CA ASN A 28 0.53 1.20 20.58
C ASN A 28 2.06 1.03 20.66
N GLY A 29 2.84 2.12 20.54
CA GLY A 29 4.30 2.05 20.56
C GLY A 29 4.90 1.23 19.41
N LEU A 30 4.27 1.30 18.23
CA LEU A 30 4.71 0.59 17.02
C LEU A 30 5.33 1.57 16.02
N ASP A 31 6.47 1.19 15.43
CA ASP A 31 7.18 2.04 14.46
C ASP A 31 6.56 2.02 13.05
N GLY A 32 5.82 0.96 12.74
CA GLY A 32 5.28 0.77 11.40
C GLY A 32 4.32 -0.39 11.24
N PHE A 33 3.70 -0.46 10.06
CA PHE A 33 2.74 -1.49 9.68
C PHE A 33 2.92 -1.89 8.21
N ILE A 34 2.83 -3.19 7.93
CA ILE A 34 2.89 -3.74 6.58
C ILE A 34 1.47 -4.16 6.16
N VAL A 35 1.04 -3.71 4.99
CA VAL A 35 -0.27 -4.05 4.40
C VAL A 35 -0.05 -4.81 3.09
N PRO A 36 -0.18 -6.14 3.10
CA PRO A 36 -0.11 -6.92 1.87
C PRO A 36 -1.42 -6.83 1.07
N ARG A 37 -1.39 -7.19 -0.22
CA ARG A 37 -2.60 -7.37 -1.02
C ARG A 37 -3.45 -8.55 -0.55
N ALA A 38 -2.82 -9.60 -0.01
CA ALA A 38 -3.44 -10.88 0.33
C ALA A 38 -4.41 -10.81 1.52
N ASP A 39 -5.32 -11.78 1.58
CA ASP A 39 -6.14 -12.08 2.74
C ASP A 39 -5.55 -13.24 3.58
N GLU A 40 -6.27 -13.66 4.61
CA GLU A 40 -5.88 -14.76 5.51
C GLU A 40 -5.70 -16.12 4.83
N HIS A 41 -6.20 -16.29 3.60
CA HIS A 41 -6.11 -17.53 2.84
C HIS A 41 -5.04 -17.49 1.75
N GLN A 42 -4.40 -16.34 1.53
CA GLN A 42 -3.38 -16.15 0.50
C GLN A 42 -3.88 -16.57 -0.89
N GLY A 43 -5.18 -16.37 -1.14
CA GLY A 43 -5.79 -16.67 -2.43
C GLY A 43 -5.34 -15.70 -3.52
N GLU A 44 -5.55 -16.11 -4.77
CA GLU A 44 -5.27 -15.28 -5.94
C GLU A 44 -6.19 -14.04 -6.01
N TYR A 45 -7.45 -14.22 -5.64
CA TYR A 45 -8.45 -13.16 -5.58
C TYR A 45 -8.84 -12.89 -4.14
N VAL A 46 -8.88 -11.61 -3.80
CA VAL A 46 -9.24 -11.16 -2.46
C VAL A 46 -10.53 -10.36 -2.56
N ALA A 47 -11.54 -10.80 -1.81
CA ALA A 47 -12.84 -10.14 -1.74
C ALA A 47 -12.71 -8.68 -1.30
N ASP A 48 -13.63 -7.82 -1.75
CA ASP A 48 -13.57 -6.38 -1.48
C ASP A 48 -13.48 -6.04 0.01
N ARG A 49 -14.21 -6.79 0.86
CA ARG A 49 -14.16 -6.63 2.33
C ARG A 49 -12.76 -6.86 2.92
N SER A 50 -11.92 -7.64 2.24
CA SER A 50 -10.56 -8.00 2.65
C SER A 50 -9.49 -7.25 1.85
N ALA A 51 -9.86 -6.37 0.92
CA ALA A 51 -8.95 -5.61 0.08
C ALA A 51 -8.32 -4.40 0.81
N ARG A 52 -7.63 -4.69 1.92
CA ARG A 52 -7.06 -3.70 2.84
C ARG A 52 -6.05 -2.77 2.19
N LEU A 53 -5.22 -3.29 1.28
CA LEU A 53 -4.26 -2.48 0.51
C LEU A 53 -4.98 -1.42 -0.32
N LYS A 54 -5.98 -1.83 -1.13
CA LYS A 54 -6.81 -0.92 -1.92
C LYS A 54 -7.54 0.09 -1.05
N TRP A 55 -8.12 -0.36 0.06
CA TRP A 55 -8.77 0.53 1.01
C TRP A 55 -7.78 1.54 1.59
N LEU A 56 -6.56 1.16 1.95
CA LEU A 56 -5.62 2.11 2.54
C LEU A 56 -5.05 3.10 1.52
N THR A 57 -4.70 2.63 0.32
CA THR A 57 -3.85 3.40 -0.61
C THR A 57 -4.57 3.93 -1.85
N GLY A 58 -5.76 3.39 -2.17
CA GLY A 58 -6.42 3.62 -3.45
C GLY A 58 -5.96 2.67 -4.56
N PHE A 59 -4.85 1.95 -4.40
CA PHE A 59 -4.30 1.09 -5.44
C PHE A 59 -5.15 -0.15 -5.69
N SER A 60 -5.57 -0.36 -6.93
CA SER A 60 -6.45 -1.46 -7.33
C SER A 60 -5.73 -2.63 -8.03
N GLY A 61 -4.41 -2.55 -8.22
CA GLY A 61 -3.63 -3.60 -8.85
C GLY A 61 -3.62 -4.92 -8.06
N SER A 62 -3.38 -6.03 -8.77
CA SER A 62 -3.42 -7.38 -8.20
C SER A 62 -2.17 -7.77 -7.39
N ALA A 63 -1.07 -7.02 -7.52
CA ALA A 63 0.15 -7.27 -6.78
C ALA A 63 0.72 -5.96 -6.22
N GLY A 64 0.92 -5.96 -4.90
CA GLY A 64 1.54 -4.85 -4.20
C GLY A 64 1.54 -5.03 -2.69
N VAL A 65 2.34 -4.22 -2.02
CA VAL A 65 2.46 -4.16 -0.56
C VAL A 65 2.66 -2.70 -0.18
N ALA A 66 2.03 -2.24 0.90
CA ALA A 66 2.33 -0.95 1.50
C ALA A 66 3.09 -1.12 2.81
N ILE A 67 4.01 -0.20 3.09
CA ILE A 67 4.60 -0.01 4.42
C ILE A 67 4.23 1.39 4.89
N VAL A 68 3.60 1.51 6.06
CA VAL A 68 3.30 2.80 6.69
C VAL A 68 4.12 2.93 7.97
N LEU A 69 4.95 3.95 8.03
CA LEU A 69 5.71 4.35 9.21
C LEU A 69 5.10 5.63 9.82
N GLY A 70 5.62 6.05 10.98
CA GLY A 70 5.15 7.25 11.68
C GLY A 70 5.21 8.54 10.83
N ASP A 71 6.22 8.67 9.98
CA ASP A 71 6.52 9.88 9.20
C ASP A 71 6.46 9.67 7.69
N ARG A 72 6.79 8.47 7.20
CA ARG A 72 6.85 8.13 5.77
C ARG A 72 6.01 6.90 5.42
N ALA A 73 5.68 6.71 4.15
CA ALA A 73 4.99 5.51 3.68
C ALA A 73 5.46 5.13 2.27
N PHE A 74 5.41 3.84 1.97
CA PHE A 74 5.92 3.25 0.73
C PHE A 74 4.88 2.33 0.11
N MET A 75 4.79 2.36 -1.21
CA MET A 75 3.97 1.46 -2.02
C MET A 75 4.88 0.67 -2.94
N PHE A 76 4.97 -0.63 -2.71
CA PHE A 76 5.78 -1.56 -3.49
C PHE A 76 4.90 -2.22 -4.55
N VAL A 77 5.34 -2.19 -5.80
CA VAL A 77 4.66 -2.84 -6.93
C VAL A 77 5.65 -3.55 -7.85
N ASP A 78 5.18 -4.54 -8.61
CA ASP A 78 5.96 -5.13 -9.68
C ASP A 78 5.86 -4.34 -11.00
N GLY A 79 6.64 -4.75 -12.01
CA GLY A 79 6.75 -4.07 -13.31
C GLY A 79 5.42 -3.82 -14.02
N ARG A 80 4.40 -4.68 -13.81
CA ARG A 80 3.08 -4.57 -14.45
C ARG A 80 2.32 -3.31 -14.03
N TYR A 81 2.62 -2.80 -12.84
CA TYR A 81 1.83 -1.78 -12.15
C TYR A 81 2.53 -0.43 -12.01
N THR A 82 3.69 -0.25 -12.63
CA THR A 82 4.49 0.99 -12.51
C THR A 82 3.74 2.25 -12.97
N LEU A 83 2.95 2.18 -14.04
CA LEU A 83 2.13 3.31 -14.48
C LEU A 83 0.86 3.46 -13.63
N GLN A 84 0.17 2.35 -13.36
CA GLN A 84 -1.08 2.34 -12.61
C GLN A 84 -0.91 2.91 -11.19
N VAL A 85 0.16 2.54 -10.49
CA VAL A 85 0.39 3.01 -9.11
C VAL A 85 0.55 4.54 -9.04
N ARG A 86 1.12 5.16 -10.08
CA ARG A 86 1.29 6.62 -10.15
C ARG A 86 -0.01 7.37 -10.44
N GLN A 87 -1.03 6.66 -10.93
CA GLN A 87 -2.35 7.22 -11.22
C GLN A 87 -3.33 7.02 -10.05
N GLU A 88 -3.18 5.92 -9.31
CA GLU A 88 -4.18 5.48 -8.32
C GLU A 88 -3.77 5.76 -6.86
N VAL A 89 -2.53 6.16 -6.60
CA VAL A 89 -2.01 6.38 -5.25
C VAL A 89 -1.64 7.85 -5.05
N ASP A 90 -1.92 8.37 -3.86
CA ASP A 90 -1.47 9.70 -3.42
C ASP A 90 0.06 9.73 -3.25
N LEU A 91 0.75 10.40 -4.19
CA LEU A 91 2.21 10.51 -4.23
C LEU A 91 2.76 11.50 -3.18
N ASP A 92 1.91 12.32 -2.55
CA ASP A 92 2.33 13.12 -1.40
C ASP A 92 2.43 12.27 -0.12
N ILE A 93 1.80 11.09 -0.11
CA ILE A 93 1.78 10.15 1.02
C ILE A 93 2.72 8.97 0.78
N PHE A 94 2.71 8.39 -0.41
CA PHE A 94 3.45 7.15 -0.72
C PHE A 94 4.59 7.38 -1.70
N LEU A 95 5.79 6.96 -1.30
CA LEU A 95 6.91 6.76 -2.20
C LEU A 95 6.78 5.40 -2.91
N ILE A 96 7.02 5.36 -4.21
CA ILE A 96 6.88 4.13 -5.01
C ILE A 96 8.19 3.36 -5.04
N GLU A 97 8.14 2.07 -4.70
CA GLU A 97 9.29 1.16 -4.67
C GLU A 97 9.06 -0.11 -5.50
N SER A 98 10.14 -0.79 -5.86
CA SER A 98 10.08 -2.04 -6.64
C SER A 98 9.87 -3.23 -5.73
N LEU A 99 8.83 -4.03 -5.98
CA LEU A 99 8.59 -5.30 -5.28
C LEU A 99 9.63 -6.37 -5.64
N VAL A 100 10.39 -6.17 -6.73
CA VAL A 100 11.36 -7.15 -7.26
C VAL A 100 12.79 -6.73 -6.93
N ASP A 101 13.16 -5.49 -7.24
CA ASP A 101 14.55 -5.03 -7.11
C ASP A 101 14.88 -4.60 -5.67
N ASN A 102 13.89 -4.10 -4.94
CA ASN A 102 14.04 -3.62 -3.56
C ASN A 102 12.84 -4.05 -2.69
N PRO A 103 12.62 -5.37 -2.50
CA PRO A 103 11.43 -5.89 -1.85
C PRO A 103 11.33 -5.40 -0.39
N PRO A 104 10.12 -5.40 0.21
CA PRO A 104 9.88 -4.93 1.58
C PRO A 104 10.89 -5.41 2.61
N ALA A 105 11.28 -6.69 2.58
CA ALA A 105 12.24 -7.25 3.54
C ALA A 105 13.64 -6.61 3.43
N THR A 106 14.13 -6.40 2.21
CA THR A 106 15.41 -5.72 1.95
C THR A 106 15.31 -4.26 2.34
N TRP A 107 14.24 -3.58 1.91
CA TRP A 107 14.01 -2.18 2.23
C TRP A 107 14.00 -1.95 3.75
N ILE A 108 13.25 -2.76 4.51
CA ILE A 108 13.16 -2.69 5.97
C ILE A 108 14.55 -2.86 6.61
N LYS A 109 15.30 -3.89 6.18
CA LYS A 109 16.64 -4.17 6.69
C LYS A 109 17.59 -2.98 6.53
N ASP A 110 17.49 -2.28 5.40
CA ASP A 110 18.43 -1.20 5.06
C ASP A 110 17.99 0.16 5.60
N ASN A 111 16.69 0.33 5.94
CA ASN A 111 16.11 1.63 6.28
C ASN A 111 15.63 1.77 7.73
N LEU A 112 15.46 0.68 8.46
CA LEU A 112 15.05 0.70 9.86
C LEU A 112 16.19 0.28 10.78
N GLY A 113 16.25 0.92 11.95
CA GLY A 113 17.21 0.58 12.99
C GLY A 113 16.92 -0.78 13.63
N LYS A 114 17.88 -1.29 14.40
CA LYS A 114 17.60 -2.39 15.32
C LYS A 114 16.65 -1.89 16.40
N GLY A 115 15.54 -2.59 16.56
CA GLY A 115 14.67 -2.51 17.75
C GLY A 115 15.12 -3.48 18.82
#